data_AF-A0A5M5BVW2-F1
#
_entry.id   AF-A0A5M5BVW2-F1
#
_cell.length_a   1.000
_cell.length_b   1.000
_cell.length_c   1.000
_cell.angle_alpha   90.00
_cell.angle_beta   90.00
_cell.angle_gamma   90.00
#
_symmetry.space_group_name_H-M   'P 1'
#
loop_
_entity.id
_entity.type
_entity.pdbx_description
1 polymer ?
#
loop_
_entity_poly.entity_id
_entity_poly.type
_entity_poly.pdbx_seq_one_letter_code
_entity_poly.pdbx_strand_id
1 'polypeptide(L)'
;MEKTDSSPLSRQALYADKKQWNQFLSIFLLAVGVGFTVAGIIFFFAYNWEELPKFAKLGIVEVLLVASVLLATFTHWNKLVKQILLTEATFLIGTLFAVFGQIYQTGADAYDLFLGWTLFTILWAVAIRFAPLWLTFIGLLCTTIWLYNIQIASANSWEMTLLANAVTWICALTTIITEWMSVKGHLDRNNRWFVSLLSLATIIHTSFLLMMAICEENAILSVPLISTLLLFSAGLWY
;
A
#
# COMPACT_ATOMS: atom_id res chain seq x y z
N MET A 1 -38.18 35.78 -41.78
CA MET A 1 -36.77 35.70 -41.36
C MET A 1 -36.71 36.10 -39.90
N GLU A 2 -36.74 35.09 -39.04
CA GLU A 2 -36.75 35.22 -37.58
C GLU A 2 -35.31 35.47 -37.11
N LYS A 3 -35.07 36.62 -36.45
CA LYS A 3 -33.76 36.91 -35.86
C LYS A 3 -33.59 36.04 -34.63
N THR A 4 -32.63 35.12 -34.68
CA THR A 4 -32.21 34.33 -33.53
C THR A 4 -31.46 35.23 -32.55
N ASP A 5 -32.12 35.60 -31.45
CA ASP A 5 -31.48 36.26 -30.31
C ASP A 5 -30.46 35.30 -29.68
N SER A 6 -29.21 35.43 -30.10
CA SER A 6 -28.07 34.82 -29.43
C SER A 6 -27.84 35.57 -28.11
N SER A 7 -28.54 35.14 -27.06
CA SER A 7 -28.24 35.55 -25.69
C SER A 7 -26.74 35.30 -25.39
N PRO A 8 -26.00 36.28 -24.86
CA PRO A 8 -24.63 36.05 -24.45
C PRO A 8 -24.67 35.19 -23.18
N LEU A 9 -24.50 33.87 -23.33
CA LEU A 9 -24.22 33.00 -22.18
C LEU A 9 -23.06 33.63 -21.40
N SER A 10 -23.40 34.05 -20.19
CA SER A 10 -22.64 34.99 -19.37
C SER A 10 -21.20 34.52 -19.12
N ARG A 11 -20.22 35.27 -19.61
CA ARG A 11 -18.79 35.12 -19.23
C ARG A 11 -18.54 35.27 -17.71
N GLN A 12 -19.53 35.69 -16.94
CA GLN A 12 -19.47 35.80 -15.47
C GLN A 12 -19.43 34.45 -14.75
N ALA A 13 -19.90 33.35 -15.36
CA ALA A 13 -19.89 32.03 -14.73
C ALA A 13 -18.49 31.38 -14.63
N LEU A 14 -17.45 32.01 -15.20
CA LEU A 14 -16.08 31.50 -15.22
C LEU A 14 -15.19 32.02 -14.07
N TYR A 15 -15.58 33.10 -13.39
CA TYR A 15 -14.77 33.70 -12.34
C TYR A 15 -15.25 33.26 -10.95
N ALA A 16 -14.33 32.74 -10.14
CA ALA A 16 -14.62 32.37 -8.76
C ALA A 16 -15.02 33.61 -7.93
N ASP A 17 -16.08 33.48 -7.14
CA ASP A 17 -16.56 34.53 -6.26
C ASP A 17 -15.60 34.76 -5.08
N LYS A 18 -15.66 35.93 -4.43
CA LYS A 18 -14.85 36.31 -3.26
C LYS A 18 -14.93 35.27 -2.15
N LYS A 19 -16.10 34.66 -1.92
CA LYS A 19 -16.28 33.59 -0.94
C LYS A 19 -15.48 32.33 -1.29
N GLN A 20 -15.48 31.95 -2.57
CA GLN A 20 -14.74 30.79 -3.08
C GLN A 20 -13.23 31.04 -3.01
N TRP A 21 -12.77 32.24 -3.36
CA TRP A 21 -11.37 32.64 -3.19
C TRP A 21 -10.91 32.59 -1.74
N ASN A 22 -11.73 33.09 -0.80
CA ASN A 22 -11.37 33.06 0.62
C ASN A 22 -11.31 31.62 1.16
N GLN A 23 -12.25 30.77 0.74
CA GLN A 23 -12.24 29.35 1.11
C GLN A 23 -11.03 28.61 0.53
N PHE A 24 -10.71 28.84 -0.75
CA PHE A 24 -9.52 28.30 -1.38
C PHE A 24 -8.26 28.76 -0.64
N LEU A 25 -8.11 30.06 -0.39
CA LEU A 25 -6.94 30.61 0.26
C LEU A 25 -6.80 30.09 1.70
N SER A 26 -7.90 29.95 2.44
CA SER A 26 -7.89 29.38 3.79
C SER A 26 -7.43 27.92 3.79
N ILE A 27 -7.94 27.09 2.89
CA ILE A 27 -7.53 25.67 2.79
C ILE A 27 -6.08 25.59 2.32
N PHE A 28 -5.70 26.40 1.33
CA PHE A 28 -4.34 26.45 0.80
C PHE A 28 -3.33 26.85 1.87
N LEU A 29 -3.56 27.96 2.59
CA LEU A 29 -2.66 28.43 3.65
C LEU A 29 -2.59 27.44 4.81
N LEU A 30 -3.70 26.81 5.18
CA LEU A 30 -3.71 25.75 6.21
C LEU A 30 -2.91 24.53 5.75
N ALA A 31 -3.10 24.07 4.52
CA ALA A 31 -2.35 22.95 3.96
C ALA A 31 -0.85 23.24 3.88
N VAL A 32 -0.47 24.44 3.43
CA VAL A 32 0.94 24.87 3.39
C VAL A 32 1.53 24.99 4.80
N GLY A 33 0.79 25.55 5.76
CA GLY A 33 1.23 25.68 7.15
C GLY A 33 1.46 24.33 7.83
N VAL A 34 0.52 23.40 7.68
CA VAL A 34 0.68 22.02 8.15
C VAL A 34 1.85 21.36 7.44
N GLY A 35 1.97 21.53 6.11
CA GLY A 35 3.06 20.98 5.31
C GLY A 35 4.43 21.45 5.78
N PHE A 36 4.63 22.75 6.01
CA PHE A 36 5.89 23.28 6.54
C PHE A 36 6.17 22.84 7.98
N THR A 37 5.13 22.68 8.80
CA THR A 37 5.30 22.16 10.17
C THR A 37 5.80 20.72 10.13
N VAL A 38 5.15 19.86 9.33
CA VAL A 38 5.56 18.46 9.16
C VAL A 38 6.97 18.37 8.56
N ALA A 39 7.26 19.16 7.53
CA ALA A 39 8.59 19.21 6.93
C ALA A 39 9.66 19.67 7.93
N GLY A 40 9.36 20.69 8.76
CA GLY A 40 10.25 21.16 9.81
C GLY A 40 10.54 20.08 10.85
N ILE A 41 9.51 19.33 11.29
CA ILE A 41 9.68 18.20 12.21
C ILE A 41 10.57 17.12 11.57
N ILE A 42 10.31 16.74 10.31
CA ILE A 42 11.11 15.75 9.58
C ILE A 42 12.56 16.21 9.47
N PHE A 43 12.82 17.45 9.06
CA PHE A 43 14.18 17.96 8.94
C PHE A 43 14.89 18.10 10.28
N PHE A 44 14.19 18.48 11.34
CA PHE A 44 14.76 18.51 12.69
C PHE A 44 15.25 17.12 13.09
N PHE A 45 14.42 16.09 12.94
CA PHE A 45 14.83 14.73 13.25
C PHE A 45 15.92 14.22 12.31
N ALA A 46 15.85 14.53 11.01
CA ALA A 46 16.85 14.12 10.03
C ALA A 46 18.23 14.74 10.33
N TYR A 47 18.29 16.03 10.65
CA TYR A 47 19.52 16.73 10.99
C TYR A 47 20.14 16.18 12.28
N ASN A 48 19.32 15.97 13.32
CA ASN A 48 19.81 15.45 14.60
C ASN A 48 19.93 13.91 14.62
N TRP A 49 19.59 13.21 13.53
CA TRP A 49 19.41 11.75 13.55
C TRP A 49 20.71 11.05 13.94
N GLU A 50 21.85 11.46 13.40
CA GLU A 50 23.12 10.81 13.69
C GLU A 50 23.51 10.92 15.18
N GLU A 51 23.29 12.08 15.78
CA GLU A 51 23.66 12.41 17.16
C GLU A 51 22.70 11.83 18.21
N LEU A 52 21.47 11.45 17.82
CA LEU A 52 20.50 10.89 18.75
C LEU A 52 20.98 9.54 19.33
N PRO A 53 20.91 9.35 20.67
CA PRO A 53 21.28 8.09 21.28
C PRO A 53 20.33 6.97 20.82
N LYS A 54 20.86 5.76 20.77
CA LYS A 54 20.16 4.55 20.27
C LYS A 54 18.77 4.36 20.90
N PHE A 55 18.68 4.55 22.21
CA PHE A 55 17.42 4.43 22.95
C PHE A 55 16.42 5.55 22.65
N ALA A 56 16.87 6.75 22.29
CA ALA A 56 15.95 7.82 21.89
C ALA A 56 15.32 7.50 20.53
N LYS A 57 16.10 7.02 19.56
CA LYS A 57 15.60 6.61 18.24
C LYS A 57 14.52 5.54 18.36
N LEU A 58 14.80 4.48 19.11
CA LEU A 58 13.84 3.40 19.35
C LEU A 58 12.67 3.88 20.20
N GLY A 59 12.94 4.66 21.25
CA GLY A 59 11.93 5.17 22.17
C GLY A 59 10.90 6.08 21.48
N ILE A 60 11.31 6.93 20.53
CA ILE A 60 10.38 7.77 19.77
C ILE A 60 9.41 6.90 18.96
N VAL A 61 9.93 5.92 18.22
CA VAL A 61 9.11 5.03 17.39
C VAL A 61 8.19 4.17 18.26
N GLU A 62 8.71 3.60 19.35
CA GLU A 62 7.95 2.76 20.28
C GLU A 62 6.84 3.55 20.99
N VAL A 63 7.13 4.75 21.48
CA VAL A 63 6.13 5.61 22.14
C VAL A 63 5.02 5.99 21.17
N LEU A 64 5.34 6.33 19.92
CA LEU A 64 4.33 6.61 18.89
C LEU A 64 3.48 5.38 18.61
N LEU A 65 4.10 4.20 18.46
CA LEU A 65 3.40 2.95 18.20
C LEU A 65 2.43 2.61 19.34
N VAL A 66 2.91 2.63 20.57
CA VAL A 66 2.10 2.35 21.76
C VAL A 66 0.98 3.38 21.90
N ALA A 67 1.26 4.67 21.69
CA ALA A 67 0.24 5.71 21.72
C ALA A 67 -0.85 5.47 20.65
N SER A 68 -0.50 5.15 19.41
CA SER A 68 -1.48 4.88 18.35
C SER A 68 -2.35 3.65 18.67
N VAL A 69 -1.77 2.58 19.21
CA VAL A 69 -2.52 1.38 19.62
C VAL A 69 -3.43 1.66 20.83
N LEU A 70 -2.94 2.37 21.84
CA LEU A 70 -3.72 2.74 23.02
C LEU A 70 -4.88 3.67 22.65
N LEU A 71 -4.62 4.68 21.82
CA LEU A 71 -5.65 5.59 21.33
C LEU A 71 -6.71 4.84 20.52
N ALA A 72 -6.30 3.96 19.60
CA ALA A 72 -7.26 3.18 18.82
C ALA A 72 -8.12 2.24 19.68
N THR A 73 -7.54 1.65 20.73
CA THR A 73 -8.21 0.68 21.61
C THR A 73 -9.15 1.36 22.61
N PHE A 74 -8.66 2.36 23.34
CA PHE A 74 -9.34 2.89 24.53
C PHE A 74 -10.19 4.14 24.27
N THR A 75 -9.99 4.83 23.14
CA THR A 75 -10.84 5.99 22.81
C THR A 75 -12.16 5.55 22.18
N HIS A 76 -13.19 6.38 22.31
CA HIS A 76 -14.51 6.17 21.69
C HIS A 76 -14.61 6.89 20.34
N TRP A 77 -13.49 7.03 19.63
CA TRP A 77 -13.45 7.72 18.33
C TRP A 77 -14.13 6.92 17.22
N ASN A 78 -14.46 7.63 16.14
CA ASN A 78 -15.06 7.05 14.94
C ASN A 78 -14.22 5.88 14.41
N LYS A 79 -14.92 4.86 13.87
CA LYS A 79 -14.29 3.65 13.31
C LYS A 79 -13.15 3.97 12.34
N LEU A 80 -13.35 4.94 11.46
CA LEU A 80 -12.34 5.36 10.48
C LEU A 80 -11.06 5.87 11.15
N VAL A 81 -11.16 6.63 12.24
CA VAL A 81 -9.98 7.14 12.96
C VAL A 81 -9.18 6.00 13.56
N LYS A 82 -9.86 5.01 14.17
CA LYS A 82 -9.21 3.80 14.69
C LYS A 82 -8.52 3.00 13.59
N GLN A 83 -9.15 2.88 12.41
CA GLN A 83 -8.57 2.22 11.24
C GLN A 83 -7.31 2.92 10.74
N ILE A 84 -7.32 4.26 10.71
CA ILE A 84 -6.14 5.05 10.32
C ILE A 84 -5.02 4.89 11.35
N LEU A 85 -5.30 5.03 12.64
CA LEU A 85 -4.29 4.88 13.70
C LEU A 85 -3.61 3.52 13.69
N LEU A 86 -4.35 2.46 13.42
CA LEU A 86 -3.78 1.11 13.38
C LEU A 86 -3.04 0.84 12.06
N THR A 87 -3.42 1.52 10.98
CA THR A 87 -2.64 1.53 9.73
C THR A 87 -1.31 2.25 9.96
N GLU A 88 -1.32 3.40 10.64
CA GLU A 88 -0.11 4.10 11.07
C GLU A 88 0.77 3.20 11.97
N ALA A 89 0.18 2.54 12.97
CA ALA A 89 0.90 1.61 13.83
C ALA A 89 1.58 0.48 13.03
N THR A 90 0.94 0.01 11.96
CA THR A 90 1.53 -0.98 11.05
C THR A 90 2.81 -0.46 10.38
N PHE A 91 2.83 0.80 9.94
CA PHE A 91 4.05 1.42 9.37
C PHE A 91 5.11 1.71 10.44
N LEU A 92 4.70 2.03 11.67
CA LEU A 92 5.62 2.21 12.79
C LEU A 92 6.32 0.90 13.17
N ILE A 93 5.64 -0.25 13.07
CA ILE A 93 6.28 -1.58 13.25
C ILE A 93 7.42 -1.78 12.24
N GLY A 94 7.17 -1.51 10.95
CA GLY A 94 8.21 -1.58 9.92
C GLY A 94 9.37 -0.60 10.18
N THR A 95 9.03 0.61 10.63
CA THR A 95 10.02 1.62 11.02
C THR A 95 10.87 1.15 12.19
N LEU A 96 10.27 0.51 13.20
CA LEU A 96 10.98 -0.03 14.35
C LEU A 96 12.01 -1.09 13.92
N PHE A 97 11.63 -2.02 13.05
CA PHE A 97 12.57 -3.00 12.51
C PHE A 97 13.70 -2.35 11.71
N ALA A 98 13.40 -1.36 10.88
CA ALA A 98 14.41 -0.64 10.09
C ALA A 98 15.41 0.11 10.99
N VAL A 99 14.92 0.83 12.00
CA VAL A 99 15.76 1.56 12.96
C VAL A 99 16.58 0.58 13.81
N PHE A 100 16.00 -0.55 14.21
CA PHE A 100 16.73 -1.59 14.95
C PHE A 100 17.86 -2.19 14.11
N GLY A 101 17.58 -2.56 12.86
CA GLY A 101 18.58 -3.07 11.93
C GLY A 101 19.70 -2.07 11.66
N GLN A 102 19.36 -0.77 11.54
CA GLN A 102 20.35 0.31 11.38
C GLN A 102 21.26 0.45 12.61
N ILE A 103 20.69 0.43 13.82
CA ILE A 103 21.41 0.70 15.08
C ILE A 103 22.34 -0.46 15.47
N TYR A 104 21.87 -1.69 15.28
CA TYR A 104 22.56 -2.89 15.74
C TYR A 104 23.29 -3.63 14.62
N GLN A 105 23.13 -3.21 13.36
CA GLN A 105 23.78 -3.83 12.19
C GLN A 105 23.69 -5.35 12.26
N THR A 106 22.46 -5.86 12.38
CA THR A 106 22.19 -7.28 12.68
C THR A 106 22.66 -8.24 11.58
N GLY A 107 23.18 -7.74 10.46
CA GLY A 107 23.54 -8.54 9.28
C GLY A 107 22.35 -9.26 8.65
N ALA A 108 21.14 -8.97 9.10
CA ALA A 108 19.92 -9.57 8.59
C ALA A 108 19.60 -9.00 7.22
N ASP A 109 19.13 -9.87 6.33
CA ASP A 109 18.74 -9.49 4.98
C ASP A 109 17.43 -8.70 4.99
N ALA A 110 17.15 -7.99 3.89
CA ALA A 110 15.89 -7.25 3.80
C ALA A 110 14.68 -8.20 3.88
N TYR A 111 14.81 -9.43 3.39
CA TYR A 111 13.81 -10.48 3.53
C TYR A 111 13.34 -10.65 4.98
N ASP A 112 14.25 -10.77 5.94
CA ASP A 112 13.90 -11.01 7.35
C ASP A 112 13.10 -9.85 7.94
N LEU A 113 13.45 -8.61 7.57
CA LEU A 113 12.74 -7.40 7.98
C LEU A 113 11.30 -7.42 7.45
N PHE A 114 11.12 -7.68 6.15
CA PHE A 114 9.79 -7.68 5.54
C PHE A 114 8.95 -8.88 5.99
N LEU A 115 9.56 -10.03 6.26
CA LEU A 115 8.90 -11.19 6.86
C LEU A 115 8.35 -10.84 8.24
N GLY A 116 9.20 -10.30 9.13
CA GLY A 116 8.79 -9.85 10.45
C GLY A 116 7.64 -8.83 10.36
N TRP A 117 7.79 -7.82 9.51
CA TRP A 117 6.75 -6.80 9.30
C TRP A 117 5.42 -7.42 8.82
N THR A 118 5.47 -8.35 7.87
CA THR A 118 4.28 -9.06 7.35
C THR A 118 3.57 -9.84 8.46
N LEU A 119 4.33 -10.58 9.28
CA LEU A 119 3.81 -11.41 10.38
C LEU A 119 3.10 -10.57 11.45
N PHE A 120 3.62 -9.39 11.79
CA PHE A 120 2.93 -8.51 12.73
C PHE A 120 1.71 -7.83 12.09
N THR A 121 1.78 -7.49 10.79
CA THR A 121 0.70 -6.81 10.08
C THR A 121 -0.58 -7.65 9.97
N ILE A 122 -0.46 -8.98 9.82
CA ILE A 122 -1.64 -9.86 9.63
C ILE A 122 -2.62 -9.79 10.80
N LEU A 123 -2.11 -9.68 12.03
CA LEU A 123 -2.92 -9.61 13.25
C LEU A 123 -3.86 -8.40 13.20
N TRP A 124 -3.32 -7.25 12.78
CA TRP A 124 -4.07 -6.00 12.63
C TRP A 124 -5.03 -6.06 11.44
N ALA A 125 -4.57 -6.55 10.29
CA ALA A 125 -5.38 -6.65 9.07
C ALA A 125 -6.67 -7.46 9.31
N VAL A 126 -6.55 -8.60 9.99
CA VAL A 126 -7.69 -9.47 10.35
C VAL A 126 -8.62 -8.79 11.37
N ALA A 127 -8.07 -8.16 12.40
CA ALA A 127 -8.86 -7.53 13.46
C ALA A 127 -9.71 -6.36 12.96
N ILE A 128 -9.16 -5.55 12.04
CA ILE A 128 -9.71 -4.23 11.72
C ILE A 128 -10.59 -4.24 10.46
N ARG A 129 -10.40 -5.24 9.58
CA ARG A 129 -11.17 -5.42 8.33
C ARG A 129 -11.22 -4.13 7.49
N PHE A 130 -10.08 -3.48 7.32
CA PHE A 130 -9.94 -2.24 6.57
C PHE A 130 -9.20 -2.48 5.26
N ALA A 131 -9.80 -2.09 4.13
CA ALA A 131 -9.27 -2.41 2.80
C ALA A 131 -7.84 -1.87 2.55
N PRO A 132 -7.49 -0.62 2.90
CA PRO A 132 -6.11 -0.14 2.79
C PRO A 132 -5.10 -0.97 3.61
N LEU A 133 -5.47 -1.41 4.81
CA LEU A 133 -4.57 -2.21 5.64
C LEU A 133 -4.38 -3.63 5.06
N TRP A 134 -5.44 -4.22 4.51
CA TRP A 134 -5.32 -5.47 3.75
C TRP A 134 -4.43 -5.31 2.52
N LEU A 135 -4.50 -4.17 1.83
CA LEU A 135 -3.61 -3.89 0.70
C LEU A 135 -2.16 -3.80 1.15
N THR A 136 -1.88 -3.11 2.25
CA THR A 136 -0.54 -3.05 2.84
C THR A 136 -0.04 -4.45 3.19
N PHE A 137 -0.87 -5.28 3.83
CA PHE A 137 -0.52 -6.66 4.15
C PHE A 137 -0.17 -7.49 2.89
N ILE A 138 -1.00 -7.44 1.86
CA ILE A 138 -0.76 -8.18 0.60
C ILE A 138 0.52 -7.67 -0.07
N GLY A 139 0.71 -6.35 -0.11
CA GLY A 139 1.94 -5.74 -0.61
C GLY A 139 3.18 -6.24 0.12
N LEU A 140 3.17 -6.22 1.45
CA LEU A 140 4.26 -6.73 2.28
C LEU A 140 4.52 -8.22 2.05
N LEU A 141 3.47 -9.04 1.94
CA LEU A 141 3.60 -10.47 1.64
C LEU A 141 4.24 -10.71 0.28
N CYS A 142 3.77 -10.00 -0.76
CA CYS A 142 4.33 -10.08 -2.11
C CYS A 142 5.80 -9.61 -2.13
N THR A 143 6.11 -8.50 -1.45
CA THR A 143 7.50 -8.01 -1.31
C THR A 143 8.38 -9.01 -0.58
N THR A 144 7.88 -9.65 0.48
CA THR A 144 8.63 -10.68 1.23
C THR A 144 8.99 -11.85 0.33
N ILE A 145 8.03 -12.37 -0.45
CA ILE A 145 8.27 -13.47 -1.39
C ILE A 145 9.27 -13.05 -2.48
N TRP A 146 9.16 -11.81 -2.98
CA TRP A 146 10.09 -11.29 -3.98
C TRP A 146 11.52 -11.12 -3.45
N LEU A 147 11.66 -10.61 -2.22
CA LEU A 147 12.96 -10.47 -1.56
C LEU A 147 13.60 -11.83 -1.29
N TYR A 148 12.80 -12.84 -0.92
CA TYR A 148 13.29 -14.22 -0.81
C TYR A 148 13.89 -14.71 -2.13
N ASN A 149 13.20 -14.47 -3.25
CA ASN A 149 13.69 -14.86 -4.58
C ASN A 149 15.00 -14.16 -4.98
N ILE A 150 15.18 -12.91 -4.57
CA ILE A 150 16.39 -12.14 -4.89
C ILE A 150 17.56 -12.52 -3.98
N GLN A 151 17.31 -12.77 -2.70
CA GLN A 151 18.36 -12.83 -1.67
C GLN A 151 18.75 -14.27 -1.30
N ILE A 152 17.81 -15.21 -1.37
CA ILE A 152 17.96 -16.55 -0.79
C ILE A 152 17.80 -17.64 -1.85
N ALA A 153 16.80 -17.52 -2.73
CA ALA A 153 16.53 -18.55 -3.72
C ALA A 153 17.67 -18.69 -4.74
N SER A 154 17.90 -19.91 -5.20
CA SER A 154 18.87 -20.17 -6.27
C SER A 154 18.32 -19.71 -7.63
N ALA A 155 19.16 -19.05 -8.41
CA ALA A 155 18.80 -18.56 -9.73
C ALA A 155 18.35 -19.70 -10.66
N ASN A 156 17.30 -19.45 -11.46
CA ASN A 156 16.71 -20.41 -12.40
C ASN A 156 16.23 -21.73 -11.77
N SER A 157 15.94 -21.72 -10.47
CA SER A 157 15.34 -22.87 -9.78
C SER A 157 13.83 -22.94 -9.96
N TRP A 158 13.29 -24.15 -9.77
CA TRP A 158 11.84 -24.37 -9.67
C TRP A 158 11.23 -23.58 -8.52
N GLU A 159 11.93 -23.48 -7.40
CA GLU A 159 11.50 -22.70 -6.23
C GLU A 159 11.29 -21.23 -6.58
N MET A 160 12.28 -20.62 -7.26
CA MET A 160 12.20 -19.23 -7.68
C MET A 160 11.01 -18.97 -8.60
N THR A 161 10.81 -19.87 -9.58
CA THR A 161 9.72 -19.76 -10.55
C THR A 161 8.35 -19.93 -9.88
N LEU A 162 8.21 -20.91 -8.97
CA LEU A 162 6.96 -21.17 -8.24
C LEU A 162 6.62 -20.02 -7.29
N LEU A 163 7.58 -19.52 -6.52
CA LEU A 163 7.38 -18.41 -5.60
C LEU A 163 7.06 -17.10 -6.33
N ALA A 164 7.71 -16.84 -7.46
CA ALA A 164 7.37 -15.70 -8.32
C ALA A 164 5.93 -15.80 -8.84
N ASN A 165 5.49 -16.98 -9.29
CA ASN A 165 4.10 -17.19 -9.69
C ASN A 165 3.12 -17.11 -8.51
N ALA A 166 3.52 -17.52 -7.30
CA ALA A 166 2.70 -17.44 -6.12
C ALA A 166 2.27 -15.99 -5.82
N VAL A 167 3.14 -15.00 -6.05
CA VAL A 167 2.80 -13.57 -5.94
C VAL A 167 1.59 -13.22 -6.82
N THR A 168 1.60 -13.65 -8.08
CA THR A 168 0.49 -13.44 -9.01
C THR A 168 -0.80 -14.10 -8.50
N TRP A 169 -0.71 -15.36 -8.06
CA TRP A 169 -1.87 -16.11 -7.57
C TRP A 169 -2.43 -15.53 -6.28
N ILE A 170 -1.61 -14.99 -5.38
CA ILE A 170 -2.06 -14.28 -4.17
C ILE A 170 -2.92 -13.06 -4.56
N CYS A 171 -2.45 -12.24 -5.50
CA CYS A 171 -3.21 -11.08 -5.98
C CYS A 171 -4.51 -11.51 -6.69
N ALA A 172 -4.45 -12.53 -7.54
CA ALA A 172 -5.62 -13.05 -8.26
C ALA A 172 -6.68 -13.63 -7.33
N LEU A 173 -6.29 -14.52 -6.42
CA LEU A 173 -7.21 -15.14 -5.46
C LEU A 173 -7.82 -14.08 -4.53
N THR A 174 -7.04 -13.10 -4.09
CA THR A 174 -7.57 -12.02 -3.25
C THR A 174 -8.59 -11.18 -4.00
N THR A 175 -8.38 -10.91 -5.29
CA THR A 175 -9.35 -10.25 -6.17
C THR A 175 -10.66 -11.04 -6.22
N ILE A 176 -10.59 -12.34 -6.56
CA ILE A 176 -11.76 -13.23 -6.67
C ILE A 176 -12.52 -13.32 -5.35
N ILE A 177 -11.82 -13.53 -4.23
CA ILE A 177 -12.43 -13.63 -2.89
C ILE A 177 -13.14 -12.31 -2.55
N THR A 178 -12.52 -11.17 -2.85
CA THR A 178 -13.10 -9.85 -2.54
C THR A 178 -14.33 -9.56 -3.39
N GLU A 179 -14.30 -9.88 -4.69
CA GLU A 179 -15.48 -9.76 -5.56
C GLU A 179 -16.62 -10.67 -5.12
N TRP A 180 -16.31 -11.93 -4.81
CA TRP A 180 -17.30 -12.87 -4.30
C TRP A 180 -17.94 -12.40 -2.99
N MET A 181 -17.14 -11.87 -2.06
CA MET A 181 -17.64 -11.26 -0.82
C MET A 181 -18.49 -10.01 -1.10
N SER A 182 -18.14 -9.21 -2.11
CA SER A 182 -18.90 -8.02 -2.51
C SER A 182 -20.26 -8.40 -3.13
N VAL A 183 -20.29 -9.41 -4.00
CA VAL A 183 -21.54 -9.94 -4.61
C VAL A 183 -22.49 -10.47 -3.55
N LYS A 184 -21.96 -11.13 -2.49
CA LYS A 184 -22.75 -11.60 -1.35
C LYS A 184 -23.21 -10.49 -0.38
N GLY A 185 -22.85 -9.23 -0.64
CA GLY A 185 -23.22 -8.09 0.19
C GLY A 185 -22.44 -7.96 1.51
N HIS A 186 -21.33 -8.71 1.68
CA HIS A 186 -20.49 -8.62 2.88
C HIS A 186 -19.50 -7.46 2.85
N LEU A 187 -19.26 -6.84 1.68
CA LEU A 187 -18.34 -5.73 1.49
C LEU A 187 -19.02 -4.56 0.79
N ASP A 188 -18.76 -3.35 1.29
CA ASP A 188 -19.25 -2.11 0.72
C ASP A 188 -18.79 -1.93 -0.74
N ARG A 189 -19.73 -1.46 -1.58
CA ARG A 189 -19.49 -1.19 -3.00
C ARG A 189 -18.41 -0.13 -3.26
N ASN A 190 -18.03 0.63 -2.23
CA ASN A 190 -16.97 1.62 -2.27
C ASN A 190 -15.56 1.01 -2.38
N ASN A 191 -15.38 -0.28 -2.08
CA ASN A 191 -14.07 -0.95 -2.12
C ASN A 191 -13.67 -1.48 -3.52
N ARG A 192 -14.35 -1.06 -4.58
CA ARG A 192 -14.01 -1.47 -5.95
C ARG A 192 -12.59 -1.10 -6.37
N TRP A 193 -12.09 0.03 -5.88
CA TRP A 193 -10.71 0.46 -6.15
C TRP A 193 -9.67 -0.58 -5.71
N PHE A 194 -9.93 -1.29 -4.61
CA PHE A 194 -9.04 -2.32 -4.07
C PHE A 194 -8.97 -3.53 -5.00
N VAL A 195 -10.13 -3.98 -5.49
CA VAL A 195 -10.24 -5.06 -6.48
C VAL A 195 -9.55 -4.65 -7.78
N SER A 196 -9.81 -3.44 -8.29
CA SER A 196 -9.20 -2.93 -9.52
C SER A 196 -7.67 -2.82 -9.43
N LEU A 197 -7.14 -2.46 -8.26
CA LEU A 197 -5.69 -2.37 -8.06
C LEU A 197 -5.04 -3.75 -8.02
N LEU A 198 -5.64 -4.72 -7.34
CA LEU A 198 -5.14 -6.10 -7.28
C LEU A 198 -5.24 -6.82 -8.63
N SER A 199 -6.31 -6.60 -9.39
CA SER A 199 -6.44 -7.15 -10.74
C SER A 199 -5.41 -6.55 -11.70
N LEU A 200 -5.21 -5.22 -11.64
CA LEU A 200 -4.14 -4.55 -12.40
C LEU A 200 -2.75 -5.09 -12.03
N ALA A 201 -2.47 -5.25 -10.74
CA ALA A 201 -1.21 -5.84 -10.27
C ALA A 201 -1.02 -7.27 -10.79
N THR A 202 -2.10 -8.08 -10.80
CA THR A 202 -2.09 -9.45 -11.34
C THR A 202 -1.73 -9.45 -12.82
N ILE A 203 -2.37 -8.60 -13.64
CA ILE A 203 -2.11 -8.51 -15.08
C ILE A 203 -0.67 -8.09 -15.34
N ILE A 204 -0.22 -7.00 -14.72
CA ILE A 204 1.13 -6.47 -14.89
C ILE A 204 2.18 -7.52 -14.50
N HIS A 205 2.01 -8.14 -13.33
CA HIS A 205 2.98 -9.11 -12.83
C HIS A 205 3.02 -10.39 -13.69
N THR A 206 1.87 -10.88 -14.13
CA THR A 206 1.80 -12.05 -15.03
C THR A 206 2.49 -11.76 -16.37
N SER A 207 2.21 -10.60 -16.96
CA SER A 207 2.87 -10.18 -18.20
C SER A 207 4.38 -10.03 -18.03
N PHE A 208 4.83 -9.47 -16.90
CA PHE A 208 6.25 -9.35 -16.58
C PHE A 208 6.93 -10.73 -16.45
N LEU A 209 6.33 -11.67 -15.71
CA LEU A 209 6.89 -13.02 -15.55
C LEU A 209 6.97 -13.78 -16.88
N LEU A 210 5.94 -13.65 -17.73
CA LEU A 210 5.96 -14.28 -19.05
C LEU A 210 7.04 -13.67 -19.95
N MET A 211 7.21 -12.34 -19.93
CA MET A 211 8.27 -11.66 -20.68
C MET A 211 9.66 -12.14 -20.22
N MET A 212 9.90 -12.18 -18.91
CA MET A 212 11.16 -12.67 -18.35
C MET A 212 11.45 -14.12 -18.78
N ALA A 213 10.45 -15.00 -18.69
CA ALA A 213 10.60 -16.41 -19.05
C ALA A 213 10.84 -16.65 -20.55
N ILE A 214 10.42 -15.72 -21.43
CA ILE A 214 10.72 -15.77 -22.87
C ILE A 214 12.12 -15.25 -23.17
N CYS A 215 12.57 -14.21 -22.46
CA CYS A 215 13.88 -13.58 -22.69
C CYS A 215 15.05 -14.40 -22.15
N GLU A 216 14.82 -15.27 -21.17
CA GLU A 216 15.88 -16.02 -20.50
C GLU A 216 15.94 -17.47 -20.98
N GLU A 217 17.06 -17.85 -21.61
CA GLU A 217 17.22 -19.10 -22.36
C GLU A 217 17.09 -20.37 -21.50
N ASN A 218 17.36 -20.26 -20.20
CA ASN A 218 17.28 -21.37 -19.23
C ASN A 218 16.08 -21.26 -18.26
N ALA A 219 15.16 -20.33 -18.48
CA ALA A 219 14.02 -20.15 -17.58
C ALA A 219 12.94 -21.21 -17.79
N ILE A 220 12.25 -21.57 -16.71
CA ILE A 220 11.14 -22.53 -16.74
C ILE A 220 9.88 -21.83 -17.28
N LEU A 221 9.66 -21.93 -18.59
CA LEU A 221 8.54 -21.26 -19.28
C LEU A 221 7.15 -21.84 -18.93
N SER A 222 7.07 -23.11 -18.57
CA SER A 222 5.80 -23.81 -18.39
C SER A 222 4.91 -23.18 -17.33
N VAL A 223 5.48 -22.76 -16.19
CA VAL A 223 4.72 -22.25 -15.04
C VAL A 223 4.11 -20.86 -15.31
N PRO A 224 4.88 -19.85 -15.78
CA PRO A 224 4.29 -18.56 -16.17
C PRO A 224 3.27 -18.68 -17.31
N LEU A 225 3.52 -19.57 -18.29
CA LEU A 225 2.62 -19.79 -19.41
C LEU A 225 1.26 -20.36 -18.96
N ILE A 226 1.27 -21.42 -18.15
CA ILE A 226 0.04 -22.03 -17.62
C ILE A 226 -0.71 -21.01 -16.76
N SER A 227 -0.01 -20.29 -15.88
CA SER A 227 -0.64 -19.27 -15.03
C SER A 227 -1.28 -18.16 -15.87
N THR A 228 -0.61 -17.69 -16.93
CA THR A 228 -1.16 -16.70 -17.87
C THR A 228 -2.44 -17.22 -18.52
N LEU A 229 -2.42 -18.43 -19.07
CA LEU A 229 -3.59 -19.00 -19.74
C LEU A 229 -4.78 -19.13 -18.79
N LEU A 230 -4.56 -19.58 -17.55
CA LEU A 230 -5.61 -19.72 -16.55
C LEU A 230 -6.18 -18.37 -16.09
N LEU A 231 -5.32 -17.39 -15.83
CA LEU A 231 -5.75 -16.09 -15.30
C LEU A 231 -6.45 -15.24 -16.35
N PHE A 232 -5.95 -15.22 -17.60
CA PHE A 232 -6.61 -14.50 -18.67
C PHE A 232 -7.92 -15.16 -19.10
N SER A 233 -8.01 -16.49 -19.12
CA SER A 233 -9.28 -17.17 -19.41
C SER A 233 -10.32 -16.93 -18.32
N ALA A 234 -9.92 -16.99 -17.04
CA ALA A 234 -10.80 -16.64 -15.93
C ALA A 234 -11.24 -15.17 -15.98
N GLY A 235 -10.32 -14.25 -16.32
CA GLY A 235 -10.63 -12.83 -16.44
C GLY A 235 -11.53 -12.46 -17.62
N LEU A 236 -11.56 -13.26 -18.69
CA LEU A 236 -12.51 -13.09 -19.80
C LEU A 236 -13.93 -13.56 -19.46
N TRP A 237 -14.08 -14.42 -18.46
CA TRP A 237 -15.38 -14.98 -18.06
C TRP A 237 -16.15 -14.09 -17.07
N TYR A 238 -15.42 -13.21 -16.38
CA TYR A 238 -15.95 -12.26 -15.40
C TYR A 238 -16.24 -10.90 -16.04
#